data_AF-A0A9D6IB09-F1
#
_entry.id   AF-A0A9D6IB09-F1
#
_cell.length_a   1.000
_cell.length_b   1.000
_cell.length_c   1.000
_cell.angle_alpha   90.00
_cell.angle_beta   90.00
_cell.angle_gamma   90.00
#
_symmetry.space_group_name_H-M   'P 1'
#
loop_
_entity.id
_entity.type
_entity.pdbx_description
1 polymer ?
#
loop_
_entity_poly.entity_id
_entity_poly.type
_entity_poly.pdbx_seq_one_letter_code
_entity_poly.pdbx_strand_id
1 'polypeptide(L)'
;MDWESIAGCIEIVKEDKVATLKCIPAVFQNIINAALLFSGVVALFFIIFSGIKLTLSHGDPKQVEGARHTLTYALLGLILILLSFTIINLISYVTKVPCIQLFGFSNCQ
;
A
#
# COMPACT_ATOMS: atom_id res chain seq x y z
N MET A 1 -7.91 -10.25 -5.66
CA MET A 1 -6.89 -11.20 -5.14
C MET A 1 -6.43 -11.96 -6.37
N ASP A 2 -5.41 -11.43 -7.04
CA ASP A 2 -5.24 -11.58 -8.49
C ASP A 2 -4.11 -12.60 -8.76
N TRP A 3 -4.37 -13.86 -8.42
CA TRP A 3 -3.43 -14.98 -8.59
C TRP A 3 -3.36 -15.51 -10.03
N GLU A 4 -4.19 -15.01 -10.94
CA GLU A 4 -4.10 -15.27 -12.39
C GLU A 4 -3.00 -14.45 -13.10
N SER A 5 -2.53 -13.35 -12.51
CA SER A 5 -1.48 -12.49 -13.09
C SER A 5 -0.13 -13.19 -13.23
N ILE A 6 0.10 -14.23 -12.42
CA ILE A 6 1.32 -15.05 -12.47
C ILE A 6 1.18 -16.13 -13.55
N ALA A 7 -0.04 -16.63 -13.81
CA ALA A 7 -0.31 -17.62 -14.85
C ALA A 7 -0.07 -17.02 -16.25
N GLY A 8 -0.56 -15.80 -16.51
CA GLY A 8 -0.32 -15.12 -17.79
C GLY A 8 1.15 -14.76 -18.04
N CYS A 9 1.93 -14.46 -16.98
CA CYS A 9 3.37 -14.20 -17.09
C CYS A 9 4.22 -15.47 -17.20
N ILE A 10 3.75 -16.60 -16.68
CA ILE A 10 4.40 -17.92 -16.82
C ILE A 10 4.09 -18.53 -18.20
N GLU A 11 2.91 -18.27 -18.78
CA GLU A 11 2.56 -18.73 -20.13
C GLU A 11 3.43 -18.12 -21.24
N ILE A 12 3.79 -16.83 -21.15
CA ILE A 12 4.71 -16.17 -22.11
C ILE A 12 6.17 -16.66 -22.03
N VAL A 13 6.58 -17.31 -20.94
CA VAL A 13 7.95 -17.84 -20.76
C VAL A 13 8.09 -19.26 -21.32
N LYS A 14 6.98 -19.94 -21.64
CA LYS A 14 7.02 -21.32 -22.12
C LYS A 14 7.50 -21.45 -23.57
N GLU A 15 7.44 -20.37 -24.37
CA GLU A 15 7.93 -20.33 -25.76
C GLU A 15 9.30 -19.65 -25.91
N ASP A 16 9.68 -18.69 -25.06
CA ASP A 16 11.00 -18.03 -25.15
C ASP A 16 11.80 -18.12 -23.84
N LYS A 17 12.97 -18.78 -23.92
CA LYS A 17 13.90 -18.99 -22.79
C LYS A 17 14.62 -17.70 -22.35
N VAL A 18 13.94 -16.74 -21.74
CA VAL A 18 14.56 -15.77 -20.81
C VAL A 18 13.53 -15.15 -19.85
N ALA A 19 13.88 -15.06 -18.56
CA ALA A 19 13.14 -14.26 -17.59
C ALA A 19 13.28 -12.76 -17.95
N THR A 20 12.29 -12.19 -18.64
CA THR A 20 12.29 -10.77 -19.00
C THR A 20 11.91 -9.91 -17.77
N LEU A 21 12.56 -8.74 -17.61
CA LEU A 21 12.27 -7.76 -16.54
C LEU A 21 10.80 -7.28 -16.48
N LYS A 22 9.98 -7.62 -17.49
CA LYS A 22 8.54 -7.35 -17.55
C LYS A 22 7.74 -8.05 -16.44
N CYS A 23 8.23 -9.16 -15.89
CA CYS A 23 7.52 -9.90 -14.83
C CYS A 23 7.73 -9.32 -13.43
N ILE A 24 8.78 -8.51 -13.21
CA ILE A 24 9.08 -7.87 -11.92
C ILE A 24 7.91 -6.95 -11.49
N PRO A 25 7.43 -6.01 -12.33
CA PRO A 25 6.25 -5.20 -12.05
C PRO A 25 5.01 -5.97 -11.59
N ALA A 26 4.70 -7.10 -12.24
CA ALA A 26 3.49 -7.86 -11.98
C ALA A 26 3.53 -8.51 -10.58
N VAL A 27 4.68 -9.06 -10.20
CA VAL A 27 4.90 -9.61 -8.86
C VAL A 27 4.80 -8.51 -7.79
N PHE A 28 5.44 -7.36 -8.04
CA PHE A 28 5.39 -6.23 -7.12
C PHE A 28 3.96 -5.68 -6.95
N GLN A 29 3.19 -5.53 -8.03
CA GLN A 29 1.81 -5.07 -7.94
C GLN A 29 0.93 -6.00 -7.12
N ASN A 30 1.07 -7.32 -7.29
CA ASN A 30 0.30 -8.29 -6.52
C ASN A 30 0.66 -8.24 -5.02
N ILE A 31 1.96 -8.15 -4.71
CA ILE A 31 2.43 -8.00 -3.31
C ILE A 31 1.89 -6.70 -2.71
N ILE A 32 1.93 -5.59 -3.44
CA ILE A 32 1.42 -4.30 -2.98
C ILE A 32 -0.10 -4.35 -2.76
N ASN A 33 -0.87 -4.95 -3.68
CA ASN A 33 -2.32 -5.08 -3.54
C ASN A 33 -2.70 -5.95 -2.33
N ALA A 34 -2.00 -7.07 -2.14
CA ALA A 34 -2.16 -7.92 -0.96
C ALA A 34 -1.79 -7.17 0.34
N ALA A 35 -0.70 -6.42 0.32
CA ALA A 35 -0.26 -5.60 1.45
C ALA A 35 -1.23 -4.45 1.75
N LEU A 36 -1.86 -3.83 0.74
CA LEU A 36 -2.87 -2.78 0.92
C LEU A 36 -4.11 -3.32 1.65
N LEU A 37 -4.64 -4.46 1.20
CA LEU A 37 -5.78 -5.11 1.85
C LEU A 37 -5.47 -5.48 3.30
N PHE A 38 -4.29 -6.04 3.53
CA PHE A 38 -3.85 -6.41 4.88
C PHE A 38 -3.62 -5.16 5.77
N SER A 39 -2.99 -4.13 5.22
CA SER A 39 -2.70 -2.86 5.90
C SER A 39 -3.98 -2.15 6.34
N GLY A 40 -5.04 -2.17 5.52
CA GLY A 40 -6.34 -1.58 5.89
C GLY A 40 -6.96 -2.22 7.13
N VAL A 41 -6.93 -3.55 7.22
CA VAL A 41 -7.46 -4.29 8.39
C VAL A 41 -6.61 -4.01 9.64
N VAL A 42 -5.29 -4.00 9.49
CA VAL A 42 -4.36 -3.71 10.58
C VAL A 42 -4.53 -2.29 11.10
N ALA A 43 -4.68 -1.31 10.21
CA ALA A 43 -4.92 0.09 10.59
C ALA A 43 -6.21 0.25 11.40
N LEU A 44 -7.30 -0.41 10.98
CA LEU A 44 -8.57 -0.39 11.70
C LEU A 44 -8.42 -0.97 13.12
N PHE A 45 -7.68 -2.08 13.25
CA PHE A 45 -7.42 -2.72 14.53
C PHE A 45 -6.64 -1.80 15.49
N PHE A 46 -5.58 -1.13 15.01
CA PHE A 46 -4.81 -0.19 15.82
C PHE A 46 -5.63 1.02 16.27
N ILE A 47 -6.53 1.52 15.42
CA ILE A 47 -7.44 2.63 15.77
C ILE A 47 -8.37 2.19 16.92
N ILE A 48 -9.01 1.03 16.81
CA ILE A 48 -9.90 0.51 17.86
C ILE A 48 -9.13 0.29 19.17
N PHE A 49 -7.98 -0.37 19.09
CA PHE A 49 -7.17 -0.69 20.27
C PHE A 49 -6.68 0.58 20.99
N SER A 50 -6.22 1.59 20.24
CA SER A 50 -5.79 2.87 20.81
C SER A 50 -6.94 3.67 21.41
N GLY A 51 -8.14 3.63 20.81
CA GLY A 51 -9.33 4.31 21.32
C GLY A 51 -9.84 3.72 22.65
N ILE A 52 -9.85 2.39 22.77
CA ILE A 52 -10.20 1.71 24.02
C ILE A 52 -9.19 2.06 25.10
N LYS A 53 -7.88 2.00 24.78
CA LYS A 53 -6.81 2.34 25.72
C LYS A 53 -6.89 3.79 26.20
N LEU A 54 -7.20 4.75 25.32
CA LEU A 54 -7.41 6.16 25.66
C LEU A 54 -8.55 6.32 26.68
N THR A 55 -9.65 5.60 26.49
CA THR A 55 -10.85 5.71 27.35
C THR A 55 -10.64 5.02 28.70
N LEU A 56 -9.95 3.87 28.74
CA LEU A 56 -9.68 3.11 29.96
C LEU A 56 -8.53 3.66 30.81
N SER A 57 -7.81 4.68 30.35
CA SER A 57 -6.60 5.18 31.03
C SER A 57 -6.86 5.88 32.38
N HIS A 58 -8.12 6.06 32.81
CA HIS A 58 -8.53 6.54 34.14
C HIS A 58 -7.78 7.76 34.72
N GLY A 59 -7.14 8.58 33.89
CA GLY A 59 -6.36 9.75 34.32
C GLY A 59 -4.87 9.51 34.58
N ASP A 60 -4.32 8.32 34.31
CA ASP A 60 -2.87 8.11 34.34
C ASP A 60 -2.21 8.75 33.09
N PRO A 61 -1.37 9.79 33.27
CA PRO A 61 -0.79 10.54 32.15
C PRO A 61 0.09 9.66 31.25
N LYS A 62 0.76 8.62 31.78
CA LYS A 62 1.63 7.74 30.97
C LYS A 62 0.82 6.90 29.98
N GLN A 63 -0.35 6.43 30.40
CA GLN A 63 -1.19 5.59 29.54
C GLN A 63 -1.89 6.41 28.46
N VAL A 64 -2.34 7.62 28.81
CA VAL A 64 -2.91 8.57 27.86
C VAL A 64 -1.88 9.00 26.81
N GLU A 65 -0.66 9.32 27.23
CA GLU A 65 0.40 9.75 26.31
C GLU A 65 0.81 8.64 25.36
N GLY A 66 1.01 7.41 25.87
CA GLY A 66 1.28 6.24 25.04
C GLY A 66 0.18 5.96 24.01
N ALA A 67 -1.09 6.10 24.40
CA ALA A 67 -2.22 5.88 23.49
C ALA A 67 -2.36 7.01 22.44
N ARG A 68 -2.06 8.27 22.81
CA ARG A 68 -1.99 9.39 21.85
C ARG A 68 -0.90 9.20 20.81
N HIS A 69 0.28 8.72 21.22
CA HIS A 69 1.34 8.39 20.27
C HIS A 69 0.90 7.31 19.29
N THR A 70 0.32 6.20 19.77
CA THR A 70 -0.21 5.15 18.90
C THR A 70 -1.25 5.67 17.91
N LEU A 71 -2.18 6.52 18.37
CA LEU A 71 -3.19 7.12 17.50
C LEU A 71 -2.57 8.05 16.44
N THR A 72 -1.56 8.83 16.85
CA THR A 72 -0.84 9.74 15.94
C THR A 72 -0.10 8.97 14.86
N TYR A 73 0.57 7.85 15.21
CA TYR A 73 1.24 7.00 14.24
C TYR A 73 0.26 6.32 13.27
N ALA A 74 -0.90 5.86 13.77
CA ALA A 74 -1.95 5.29 12.92
C ALA A 74 -2.51 6.32 11.92
N LEU A 75 -2.76 7.56 12.37
CA LEU A 75 -3.17 8.66 11.51
C LEU A 75 -2.07 9.05 10.51
N LEU A 76 -0.81 9.12 10.95
CA LEU A 76 0.32 9.45 10.07
C LEU A 76 0.44 8.46 8.93
N GLY A 77 0.27 7.16 9.19
CA GLY A 77 0.27 6.13 8.14
C GLY A 77 -0.85 6.32 7.11
N LEU A 78 -2.07 6.62 7.59
CA LEU A 78 -3.21 6.89 6.71
C LEU A 78 -2.98 8.15 5.85
N ILE A 79 -2.54 9.24 6.48
CA ILE A 79 -2.20 10.49 5.79
C ILE A 79 -1.08 10.28 4.77
N LEU A 80 -0.05 9.48 5.11
CA LEU A 80 1.07 9.20 4.21
C LEU A 80 0.61 8.51 2.93
N ILE A 81 -0.33 7.54 3.03
CA ILE A 81 -0.89 6.85 1.87
C ILE A 81 -1.66 7.85 0.98
N LEU A 82 -2.52 8.68 1.57
CA LEU A 82 -3.25 9.74 0.86
C LEU A 82 -2.31 10.76 0.18
N LEU A 83 -1.26 11.18 0.88
CA LEU A 83 -0.24 12.10 0.34
C LEU A 83 0.53 11.46 -0.81
N SER A 84 0.89 10.19 -0.71
CA SER A 84 1.57 9.45 -1.78
C SER A 84 0.78 9.48 -3.08
N PHE A 85 -0.53 9.17 -3.02
CA PHE A 85 -1.40 9.25 -4.20
C PHE A 85 -1.48 10.67 -4.77
N THR A 86 -1.54 11.68 -3.90
CA THR A 86 -1.58 13.09 -4.32
C THR A 86 -0.31 13.48 -5.07
N ILE A 87 0.86 13.08 -4.56
CA ILE A 87 2.15 13.38 -5.17
C ILE A 87 2.29 12.66 -6.53
N ILE A 88 1.89 11.39 -6.62
CA ILE A 88 1.92 10.63 -7.88
C ILE A 88 0.98 11.28 -8.93
N ASN A 89 -0.20 11.73 -8.53
CA ASN A 89 -1.12 12.44 -9.42
C ASN A 89 -0.52 13.76 -9.92
N LEU A 90 0.17 14.50 -9.05
CA LEU A 90 0.86 15.75 -9.43
C LEU A 90 1.94 15.48 -10.48
N ILE A 91 2.75 14.43 -10.30
CA ILE A 91 3.79 14.05 -11.26
C ILE A 91 3.19 13.58 -12.58
N SER A 92 2.06 12.86 -12.54
CA SER A 92 1.34 12.39 -13.74
C SER A 92 0.84 13.58 -14.55
N TYR A 93 0.32 14.60 -13.86
CA TYR A 93 -0.19 15.82 -14.48
C TYR A 93 0.93 16.65 -15.14
N VAL A 94 2.07 16.81 -14.46
CA VAL A 94 3.22 17.57 -14.98
C VAL A 94 3.89 16.85 -16.15
N THR A 95 4.04 15.53 -16.06
CA THR A 95 4.77 14.73 -17.06
C THR A 95 3.86 14.25 -18.21
N LYS A 96 2.53 14.39 -18.08
CA LYS A 96 1.52 13.88 -19.03
C LYS A 96 1.60 12.37 -19.32
N VAL A 97 2.17 11.58 -18.41
CA VAL A 97 2.22 10.11 -18.53
C VAL A 97 1.29 9.51 -17.48
N PRO A 98 0.11 9.00 -17.85
CA PRO A 98 -0.84 8.43 -16.89
C PRO A 98 -0.38 7.08 -16.32
N CYS A 99 0.61 6.45 -16.94
CA CYS A 99 1.05 5.09 -16.59
C CYS A 99 1.95 5.00 -15.34
N ILE A 100 2.24 6.09 -14.62
CA ILE A 100 3.04 6.04 -13.38
C ILE A 100 2.25 5.59 -12.15
N GLN A 101 0.92 5.52 -12.25
CA GLN A 101 0.06 4.99 -11.19
C GLN A 101 0.22 3.47 -11.01
N LEU A 102 0.81 2.80 -12.00
CA LEU A 102 0.98 1.37 -12.06
C LEU A 102 2.46 1.09 -12.35
N PHE A 103 3.16 0.35 -11.49
CA PHE A 103 4.62 0.10 -11.57
C PHE A 103 5.08 -0.76 -12.77
N GLY A 104 4.34 -0.77 -13.89
CA GLY A 104 4.59 -1.57 -15.08
C GLY A 104 4.80 -0.73 -16.33
N PHE A 105 6.00 -0.82 -16.89
CA PHE A 105 6.36 -0.22 -18.19
C PHE A 105 5.58 -0.81 -19.39
N SER A 106 4.79 -1.87 -19.19
CA SER A 106 4.02 -2.54 -20.24
C SER A 106 2.67 -1.88 -20.56
N ASN A 107 2.17 -0.98 -19.71
CA ASN A 107 0.89 -0.27 -19.90
C ASN A 107 1.08 1.21 -20.31
N CYS A 108 2.32 1.66 -20.52
CA CYS A 108 2.58 2.90 -21.27
C CYS A 108 2.59 2.53 -22.76
N GLN A 109 1.42 2.57 -23.40
CA GLN A 109 1.33 2.63 -24.86
C GLN A 109 1.41 4.09 -25.31
#